data_AF-A0A961FXI7-F1
#
_entry.id   AF-A0A961FXI7-F1
#
_cell.length_a   1.000
_cell.length_b   1.000
_cell.length_c   1.000
_cell.angle_alpha   90.00
_cell.angle_beta   90.00
_cell.angle_gamma   90.00
#
_symmetry.space_group_name_H-M   'P 1'
#
loop_
_entity.id
_entity.type
_entity.pdbx_description
1 polymer ?
#
loop_
_entity_poly.entity_id
_entity_poly.type
_entity_poly.pdbx_seq_one_letter_code
_entity_poly.pdbx_strand_id
1 'polypeptide(L)' 'IECCAADARPLSIPADFGKAPPKYEEMGWVKVVGKVHYEHKGDEIIPLIQVQTMESVPEPMDMMLY' A
#
# COMPACT_ATOMS: atom_id res chain seq x y z
N ILE A 1 -0.57 -5.19 -24.28
CA ILE A 1 -0.61 -5.85 -22.96
C ILE A 1 -2.08 -5.93 -22.58
N GLU A 2 -2.72 -7.07 -22.82
CA GLU A 2 -4.02 -7.37 -22.23
C GLU A 2 -3.75 -7.69 -20.76
N CYS A 3 -4.17 -6.80 -19.85
CA CYS A 3 -4.16 -7.10 -18.44
C CYS A 3 -5.39 -7.99 -18.17
N CYS A 4 -5.23 -9.31 -18.27
CA CYS A 4 -6.23 -10.20 -17.71
C CYS A 4 -6.15 -10.07 -16.19
N ALA A 5 -7.22 -9.59 -15.55
CA ALA A 5 -7.32 -9.56 -14.09
C ALA A 5 -7.03 -10.93 -13.44
N ALA A 6 -7.18 -12.02 -14.20
CA ALA A 6 -6.82 -13.38 -13.81
C ALA A 6 -5.31 -13.58 -13.50
N ASP A 7 -4.43 -12.74 -14.08
CA ASP A 7 -2.99 -12.78 -13.85
C ASP A 7 -2.52 -11.74 -12.83
N ALA A 8 -3.44 -11.00 -12.20
CA ALA A 8 -3.10 -10.04 -11.16
C ALA A 8 -2.43 -10.77 -9.98
N ARG A 9 -1.20 -10.37 -9.65
CA ARG A 9 -0.49 -10.85 -8.47
C ARG A 9 -0.47 -9.75 -7.42
N PRO A 10 -0.65 -10.09 -6.13
CA PRO A 10 -0.50 -9.11 -5.07
C PRO A 10 0.94 -8.60 -5.07
N LEU A 11 1.10 -7.28 -5.15
CA LEU A 11 2.37 -6.59 -4.99
C LEU A 11 2.38 -5.94 -3.62
N SER A 12 3.29 -6.39 -2.74
CA SER A 12 3.52 -5.72 -1.47
C SER A 12 4.30 -4.43 -1.70
N ILE A 13 3.70 -3.28 -1.37
CA ILE A 13 4.36 -1.97 -1.41
C ILE A 13 4.60 -1.52 0.03
N PRO A 14 5.87 -1.34 0.46
CA PRO A 14 6.19 -0.80 1.78
C PRO A 14 5.59 0.60 1.99
N ALA A 15 5.06 0.85 3.18
CA ALA A 15 4.62 2.16 3.62
C ALA A 15 5.67 2.77 4.56
N ASP A 16 6.27 3.88 4.15
CA ASP A 16 7.21 4.65 4.96
C ASP A 16 6.50 5.85 5.59
N PHE A 17 6.37 5.83 6.92
CA PHE A 17 5.76 6.91 7.68
C PHE A 17 6.76 8.03 8.03
N GLY A 18 8.07 7.78 7.95
CA GLY A 18 9.12 8.67 8.43
C GLY A 18 9.11 8.96 9.94
N LYS A 19 8.15 8.39 10.68
CA LYS A 19 7.92 8.53 12.13
C LYS A 19 7.10 7.33 12.62
N ALA A 20 6.80 7.31 13.93
CA ALA A 20 5.88 6.31 14.47
C ALA A 20 4.52 6.38 13.75
N PRO A 21 4.01 5.25 13.24
CA PRO A 21 2.71 5.22 12.57
C PRO A 21 1.59 5.61 13.55
N PRO A 22 0.48 6.19 13.05
CA PRO A 22 -0.71 6.39 13.88
C PRO A 22 -1.20 5.06 14.47
N LYS A 23 -1.96 5.12 15.57
CA LYS A 23 -2.60 3.91 16.11
C LYS A 23 -3.61 3.37 15.09
N TYR A 24 -3.60 2.06 14.88
CA TYR A 24 -4.56 1.32 14.06
C TYR A 24 -4.96 0.03 14.75
N GLU A 25 -6.09 -0.52 14.34
CA GLU A 25 -6.54 -1.83 14.76
C GLU A 25 -5.73 -2.90 14.00
N GLU A 26 -5.13 -3.83 14.74
CA GLU A 26 -4.45 -4.97 14.14
C GLU A 26 -5.45 -5.80 13.33
N MET A 27 -5.07 -6.18 12.11
CA MET A 27 -5.98 -6.82 11.13
C MET A 27 -7.19 -5.95 10.72
N GLY A 28 -7.16 -4.65 11.00
CA GLY A 28 -8.17 -3.69 10.54
C GLY A 28 -7.85 -3.11 9.15
N TRP A 29 -8.85 -2.46 8.56
CA TRP A 29 -8.71 -1.79 7.27
C TRP A 29 -8.33 -0.32 7.45
N VAL A 30 -7.37 0.13 6.65
CA VAL A 30 -6.91 1.52 6.64
C VAL A 30 -6.83 2.06 5.23
N LYS A 31 -7.11 3.35 5.08
CA LYS A 31 -6.82 4.12 3.88
C LYS A 31 -5.51 4.87 4.07
N VAL A 32 -4.56 4.62 3.18
CA VAL A 32 -3.25 5.27 3.14
C VAL A 32 -3.20 6.21 1.95
N VAL A 33 -2.82 7.47 2.17
CA VAL A 33 -2.54 8.43 1.10
C VAL A 33 -1.09 8.87 1.22
N GLY A 34 -0.38 8.83 0.10
CA GLY A 34 1.04 9.16 0.06
C GLY A 34 1.56 9.36 -1.35
N LYS A 35 2.84 9.66 -1.45
CA LYS A 35 3.55 9.75 -2.74
C LYS A 35 4.31 8.46 -2.98
N VAL A 36 4.25 7.93 -4.20
CA VAL A 36 5.12 6.84 -4.60
C VAL A 36 6.54 7.38 -4.76
N HIS A 37 7.48 6.74 -4.09
CA HIS A 37 8.91 7.00 -4.20
C HIS A 37 9.61 5.71 -4.62
N TYR A 38 10.68 5.83 -5.41
CA TYR A 38 11.47 4.70 -5.87
C TYR A 38 12.85 4.79 -5.23
N GLU A 39 13.09 3.91 -4.26
CA GLU A 39 14.37 3.83 -3.56
C GLU A 39 15.31 2.89 -4.31
N HIS A 40 16.56 3.32 -4.50
CA HIS A 40 17.60 2.49 -5.10
C HIS A 40 18.39 1.80 -3.99
N LYS A 41 18.27 0.47 -3.87
CA LYS A 41 19.05 -0.35 -2.93
C LYS A 41 19.95 -1.30 -3.71
N GLY A 42 21.21 -0.90 -3.88
CA GLY A 42 22.13 -1.60 -4.78
C GLY A 42 21.62 -1.53 -6.22
N ASP A 43 21.41 -2.69 -6.83
CA ASP A 43 20.91 -2.82 -8.21
C ASP A 43 19.37 -2.94 -8.27
N GLU A 44 18.67 -2.92 -7.13
CA GLU A 44 17.22 -3.03 -7.06
C GLU A 44 16.54 -1.65 -6.94
N ILE A 45 15.41 -1.49 -7.64
CA ILE A 45 14.52 -0.34 -7.50
C ILE A 45 13.28 -0.80 -6.72
N ILE A 46 13.09 -0.26 -5.53
CA ILE A 46 12.00 -0.62 -4.63
C ILE A 46 10.99 0.52 -4.60
N PRO A 47 9.74 0.31 -5.06
CA PRO A 47 8.68 1.28 -4.87
C PRO A 47 8.24 1.27 -3.40
N LEU A 48 8.08 2.45 -2.81
CA LEU A 48 7.51 2.63 -1.48
C LEU A 48 6.54 3.81 -1.47
N ILE A 49 5.58 3.79 -0.55
CA ILE A 49 4.67 4.91 -0.33
C ILE A 49 5.19 5.76 0.81
N GLN A 50 5.59 6.99 0.52
CA GLN A 50 5.84 8.01 1.55
C GLN A 50 4.49 8.51 2.08
N VAL A 51 4.12 8.04 3.27
CA VAL A 51 2.79 8.24 3.84
C VAL A 51 2.61 9.69 4.27
N GLN A 52 1.53 10.30 3.80
CA GLN A 52 1.09 11.63 4.22
C GLN A 52 -0.03 11.52 5.25
N THR A 53 -1.01 10.65 4.99
CA THR A 53 -2.13 10.39 5.90
C THR A 53 -2.47 8.90 5.96
N MET A 54 -2.98 8.49 7.11
CA MET A 54 -3.57 7.17 7.31
C MET A 54 -4.80 7.31 8.22
N GLU A 55 -5.90 6.71 7.82
CA GLU A 55 -7.16 6.70 8.57
C GLU A 55 -7.77 5.29 8.57
N SER A 56 -8.34 4.87 9.70
CA SER A 56 -9.12 3.62 9.76
C SER A 56 -10.36 3.74 8.89
N VAL A 57 -10.67 2.68 8.17
CA VAL A 57 -11.87 2.58 7.34
C VAL A 57 -12.58 1.25 7.62
N PRO A 58 -13.91 1.15 7.36
CA PRO A 58 -14.59 -0.12 7.40
C PRO A 58 -14.00 -1.12 6.40
N GLU A 59 -14.19 -2.41 6.67
CA GLU A 59 -13.88 -3.47 5.71
C GLU A 59 -14.58 -3.21 4.37
N PRO A 60 -13.87 -3.37 3.23
CA PRO A 60 -14.47 -3.23 1.91
C PRO A 60 -15.67 -4.15 1.75
N MET A 61 -16.80 -3.58 1.33
CA MET A 61 -18.04 -4.35 1.13
C MET A 61 -17.95 -5.35 -0.02
N ASP A 62 -17.00 -5.15 -0.92
CA ASP A 62 -16.82 -5.97 -2.12
C ASP A 62 -15.37 -6.46 -2.20
N MET A 63 -15.13 -7.63 -1.62
CA MET A 63 -13.80 -8.25 -1.48
C MET A 63 -13.16 -8.64 -2.84
N MET A 64 -13.86 -8.45 -3.96
CA MET A 64 -13.45 -8.89 -5.31
C MET A 64 -13.11 -7.75 -6.28
N LEU A 65 -13.15 -6.49 -5.84
CA LEU A 65 -12.67 -5.37 -6.65
C LEU A 65 -11.15 -5.25 -6.55
N TYR A 66 -10.47 -5.80 -7.56
CA TYR A 66 -9.08 -5.53 -7.92
C TYR A 66 -9.02 -4.53 -9.08
#